data_AF-A0A954X5Z4-F1
#
_entry.id   AF-A0A954X5Z4-F1
#
_cell.length_a   1.000
_cell.length_b   1.000
_cell.length_c   1.000
_cell.angle_alpha   90.00
_cell.angle_beta   90.00
_cell.angle_gamma   90.00
#
_symmetry.space_group_name_H-M   'P 1'
#
loop_
_entity.id
_entity.type
_entity.pdbx_description
1 polymer ?
#
loop_
_entity_poly.entity_id
_entity_poly.type
_entity_poly.pdbx_seq_one_letter_code
_entity_poly.pdbx_strand_id
1 'polypeptide(L)'
;MGLTYFKRYRMELDLSRPLAKCPPLPDGYSFVPWDDTLLAAHAEVKFHSFRFELDANVFPSLGDLEGCQRLMTEISRRDNFVIPATWLLMYFPPDHRQPEFCGTVQGLVQENLTGAVQNLGITPAHRGFGLGS
;
A
#
# COMPACT_ATOMS: atom_id res chain seq x y z
N MET A 1 0.72 -25.47 -23.10
CA MET A 1 0.89 -24.46 -22.04
C MET A 1 1.13 -23.12 -22.72
N GLY A 2 0.21 -22.16 -22.54
CA GLY A 2 0.34 -20.82 -23.12
C GLY A 2 1.28 -19.94 -22.30
N LEU A 3 2.03 -19.06 -22.97
CA LEU A 3 2.87 -18.07 -22.33
C LEU A 3 1.98 -16.91 -21.83
N THR A 4 1.94 -16.66 -20.52
CA THR A 4 1.25 -15.47 -19.96
C THR A 4 2.25 -14.32 -19.87
N TYR A 5 2.02 -13.26 -20.63
CA TYR A 5 2.86 -12.06 -20.63
C TYR A 5 2.24 -10.95 -19.77
N PHE A 6 3.03 -10.35 -18.89
CA PHE A 6 2.63 -9.22 -18.05
C PHE A 6 3.44 -7.98 -18.43
N LYS A 7 2.77 -6.89 -18.80
CA LYS A 7 3.40 -5.59 -19.03
C LYS A 7 3.30 -4.74 -17.76
N ARG A 8 4.44 -4.24 -17.28
CA ARG A 8 4.52 -3.35 -16.11
C ARG A 8 4.98 -1.97 -16.54
N TYR A 9 4.24 -0.95 -16.14
CA TYR A 9 4.62 0.44 -16.33
C TYR A 9 5.34 0.94 -15.09
N ARG A 10 6.44 1.65 -15.27
CA ARG A 10 7.09 2.41 -14.21
C ARG A 10 6.57 3.84 -14.30
N MET A 11 5.93 4.30 -13.22
CA MET A 11 5.49 5.68 -13.07
C MET A 11 6.58 6.47 -12.35
N GLU A 12 6.84 7.69 -12.80
CA GLU A 12 7.85 8.59 -12.24
C GLU A 12 7.25 9.97 -12.06
N LEU A 13 7.63 10.63 -10.96
CA LEU A 13 7.19 11.98 -10.64
C LEU A 13 8.43 12.85 -10.37
N ASP A 14 8.54 13.95 -11.11
CA ASP A 14 9.61 14.92 -10.96
C ASP A 14 9.33 15.84 -9.75
N LEU A 15 10.06 15.62 -8.65
CA LEU A 15 9.92 16.37 -7.41
C LEU A 15 10.50 17.80 -7.48
N SER A 16 11.17 18.17 -8.57
CA SER A 16 11.59 19.57 -8.78
C SER A 16 10.43 20.48 -9.18
N ARG A 17 9.29 19.89 -9.56
CA ARG A 17 8.06 20.60 -9.92
C ARG A 17 7.10 20.67 -8.73
N PRO A 18 6.20 21.67 -8.69
CA PRO A 18 5.16 21.72 -7.69
C PRO A 18 4.32 20.45 -7.70
N LEU A 19 4.16 19.84 -6.52
CA LEU A 19 3.25 18.72 -6.33
C LEU A 19 1.80 19.18 -6.43
N ALA A 20 0.93 18.32 -6.96
CA ALA A 20 -0.50 18.55 -6.89
C ALA A 20 -0.94 18.69 -5.43
N LYS A 21 -1.92 19.56 -5.18
CA LYS A 21 -2.47 19.72 -3.84
C LYS A 21 -3.16 18.41 -3.45
N CYS A 22 -2.78 17.86 -2.30
CA CYS A 22 -3.44 16.68 -1.73
C CYS A 22 -4.93 17.00 -1.47
N PRO A 23 -5.87 16.23 -2.02
CA PRO A 23 -7.28 16.40 -1.70
C PRO A 23 -7.52 16.09 -0.21
N PRO A 24 -8.53 16.70 0.43
CA PRO A 24 -8.89 16.32 1.78
C PRO A 24 -9.36 14.86 1.79
N LEU A 25 -9.03 14.13 2.87
CA LEU A 25 -9.59 12.81 3.09
C LEU A 25 -11.11 12.91 3.27
N PRO A 26 -11.89 11.96 2.74
CA PRO A 26 -13.32 11.86 3.05
C PRO A 26 -13.54 11.64 4.56
N ASP A 27 -14.73 11.96 5.04
CA ASP A 27 -15.09 11.82 6.45
C ASP A 27 -14.95 10.36 6.94
N GLY A 28 -14.44 10.22 8.17
CA GLY A 28 -14.19 8.93 8.80
C GLY A 28 -12.87 8.27 8.40
N TYR A 29 -12.14 8.80 7.41
CA TYR A 29 -10.82 8.29 7.05
C TYR A 29 -9.70 9.02 7.77
N SER A 30 -8.67 8.28 8.15
CA SER A 30 -7.43 8.84 8.69
C SER A 30 -6.23 8.00 8.31
N PHE A 31 -5.09 8.67 8.18
CA PHE A 31 -3.83 7.98 7.95
C PHE A 31 -3.20 7.56 9.28
N VAL A 32 -2.65 6.35 9.31
CA VAL A 32 -1.95 5.79 10.47
C VAL A 32 -0.49 5.55 10.06
N PRO A 33 0.50 6.19 10.72
CA PRO A 33 1.90 5.99 10.39
C PRO A 33 2.35 4.57 10.71
N TRP A 34 3.42 4.11 10.07
CA TRP A 34 4.04 2.83 10.38
C TRP A 34 4.39 2.71 11.87
N ASP A 35 4.09 1.54 12.41
CA ASP A 35 4.58 1.03 13.70
C ASP A 35 4.81 -0.47 13.54
N ASP A 36 5.82 -1.03 14.20
CA ASP A 36 6.15 -2.47 14.06
C ASP A 36 5.00 -3.38 14.55
N THR A 37 4.18 -2.90 15.49
CA THR A 37 2.98 -3.61 15.96
C THR A 37 1.88 -3.68 14.89
N LEU A 38 1.93 -2.82 13.87
CA LEU A 38 0.98 -2.76 12.76
C LEU A 38 1.39 -3.61 11.56
N LEU A 39 2.50 -4.36 11.64
CA LEU A 39 2.97 -5.22 10.54
C LEU A 39 1.89 -6.17 10.03
N ALA A 40 1.15 -6.81 10.96
CA ALA A 40 0.06 -7.72 10.63
C ALA A 40 -1.08 -6.98 9.88
N ALA A 41 -1.43 -5.77 10.30
CA ALA A 41 -2.44 -4.95 9.64
C ALA A 41 -2.01 -4.56 8.21
N HIS A 42 -0.75 -4.16 8.01
CA HIS A 42 -0.22 -3.92 6.66
C HIS A 42 -0.27 -5.15 5.76
N ALA A 43 0.00 -6.34 6.30
CA ALA A 43 -0.09 -7.59 5.55
C ALA A 43 -1.53 -7.95 5.19
N GLU A 44 -2.46 -7.78 6.13
CA GLU A 44 -3.89 -8.05 5.93
C GLU A 44 -4.48 -7.12 4.86
N VAL A 45 -4.29 -5.81 4.98
CA VAL A 45 -4.76 -4.85 3.98
C VAL A 45 -4.17 -5.13 2.60
N LYS A 46 -2.88 -5.48 2.55
CA LYS A 46 -2.21 -5.86 1.30
C LYS A 46 -2.85 -7.10 0.68
N PHE A 47 -3.07 -8.15 1.46
CA PHE A 47 -3.76 -9.35 1.00
C PHE A 47 -5.16 -9.03 0.45
N HIS A 48 -5.97 -8.28 1.19
CA HIS A 48 -7.31 -7.89 0.74
C HIS A 48 -7.31 -6.97 -0.49
N SER A 49 -6.26 -6.18 -0.67
CA SER A 49 -6.11 -5.28 -1.82
C SER A 49 -5.69 -6.01 -3.09
N PHE A 50 -4.90 -7.09 -3.00
CA PHE A 50 -4.22 -7.69 -4.16
C PHE A 50 -4.62 -9.13 -4.48
N ARG A 51 -5.19 -9.92 -3.56
CA ARG A 51 -5.41 -11.38 -3.74
C ARG A 51 -6.21 -11.80 -4.99
N PHE A 52 -7.03 -10.89 -5.53
CA PHE A 52 -7.83 -11.12 -6.74
C PHE A 52 -7.42 -10.20 -7.90
N GLU A 53 -6.29 -9.51 -7.77
CA GLU A 53 -5.73 -8.60 -8.77
C GLU A 53 -4.66 -9.29 -9.61
N LEU A 54 -4.30 -8.67 -10.73
CA LEU A 54 -3.22 -9.15 -11.61
C LEU A 54 -1.89 -9.29 -10.85
N ASP A 55 -1.63 -8.40 -9.89
CA ASP A 55 -0.42 -8.40 -9.08
C ASP A 55 -0.22 -9.70 -8.30
N ALA A 56 -1.27 -10.40 -7.87
CA ALA A 56 -1.13 -11.71 -7.21
C ALA A 56 -0.62 -12.81 -8.16
N ASN A 57 -0.87 -12.69 -9.47
CA ASN A 57 -0.31 -13.61 -10.47
C ASN A 57 1.16 -13.30 -10.79
N VAL A 58 1.56 -12.03 -10.67
CA VAL A 58 2.94 -11.57 -10.92
C VAL A 58 3.82 -11.76 -9.69
N PHE A 59 3.25 -11.52 -8.50
CA PHE A 59 3.88 -11.64 -7.20
C PHE A 59 3.05 -12.58 -6.33
N PRO A 60 3.34 -13.89 -6.34
CA PRO A 60 2.55 -14.88 -5.60
C PRO A 60 2.42 -14.60 -4.11
N SER A 61 3.38 -13.89 -3.51
CA SER A 61 3.32 -13.46 -2.11
C SER A 61 2.16 -12.51 -1.79
N LEU A 62 1.48 -11.94 -2.79
CA LEU A 62 0.28 -11.13 -2.61
C LEU A 62 -1.02 -11.96 -2.68
N GLY A 63 -0.93 -13.23 -3.06
CA GLY A 63 -2.08 -14.12 -3.27
C GLY A 63 -2.65 -14.72 -1.98
N ASP A 64 -1.87 -14.75 -0.90
CA ASP A 64 -2.28 -15.27 0.40
C ASP A 64 -1.73 -14.43 1.57
N LEU A 65 -2.34 -14.60 2.75
CA LEU A 65 -2.05 -13.79 3.92
C LEU A 65 -0.64 -14.05 4.49
N GLU A 66 -0.19 -15.30 4.50
CA GLU A 66 1.12 -15.68 5.02
C GLU A 66 2.24 -15.09 4.14
N GLY A 67 2.07 -15.16 2.82
CA GLY A 67 2.92 -14.52 1.82
C GLY A 67 3.03 -13.01 2.06
N CYS A 68 1.91 -12.35 2.32
CA CYS A 68 1.88 -10.92 2.64
C CYS A 68 2.63 -10.61 3.95
N GLN A 69 2.45 -11.41 4.99
CA GLN A 69 3.15 -11.23 6.28
C GLN A 69 4.66 -11.40 6.14
N ARG A 70 5.10 -12.44 5.43
CA ARG A 70 6.52 -12.67 5.13
C ARG A 70 7.10 -11.52 4.32
N LEU A 71 6.41 -11.11 3.25
CA LEU A 71 6.81 -9.97 2.41
C LEU A 71 6.94 -8.69 3.25
N MET A 72 5.98 -8.40 4.12
CA MET A 72 6.03 -7.23 5.00
C MET A 72 7.23 -7.26 5.94
N THR A 73 7.50 -8.43 6.53
CA THR A 73 8.64 -8.64 7.43
C THR A 73 9.97 -8.47 6.71
N GLU A 74 10.08 -8.96 5.48
CA GLU A 74 11.27 -8.80 4.66
C GLU A 74 11.47 -7.34 4.24
N ILE A 75 10.40 -6.63 3.87
CA ILE A 75 10.47 -5.22 3.46
C ILE A 75 10.88 -4.32 4.64
N SER A 76 10.27 -4.48 5.82
CA SER A 76 10.52 -3.61 6.98
C SER A 76 11.94 -3.74 7.53
N ARG A 77 12.63 -4.85 7.24
CA ARG A 77 14.01 -5.11 7.65
C ARG A 77 15.05 -4.59 6.66
N ARG A 78 14.66 -4.07 5.51
CA ARG A 78 15.61 -3.52 4.53
C ARG A 78 16.08 -2.14 4.98
N ASP A 79 17.37 -1.87 4.81
CA ASP A 79 17.97 -0.58 5.13
C ASP A 79 17.37 0.59 4.34
N ASN A 80 16.72 0.31 3.21
CA ASN A 80 16.09 1.32 2.37
C ASN A 80 14.59 1.52 2.67
N PHE A 81 14.04 0.89 3.69
CA PHE A 81 12.65 1.10 4.11
C PHE A 81 12.48 2.43 4.83
N VAL A 82 11.45 3.20 4.46
CA VAL A 82 11.22 4.55 5.00
C VAL A 82 9.96 4.56 5.86
N ILE A 83 10.17 4.52 7.18
CA ILE A 83 9.10 4.57 8.19
C ILE A 83 8.19 5.80 7.98
N PRO A 84 8.70 7.05 7.85
CA PRO A 84 7.85 8.22 7.68
C PRO A 84 7.07 8.27 6.35
N ALA A 85 7.40 7.41 5.39
CA ALA A 85 6.73 7.32 4.10
C ALA A 85 5.90 6.03 3.96
N THR A 86 5.69 5.29 5.06
CA THR A 86 4.87 4.09 5.08
C THR A 86 3.67 4.27 5.99
N TRP A 87 2.47 4.04 5.45
CA TRP A 87 1.22 4.41 6.11
C TRP A 87 0.14 3.37 5.84
N LEU A 88 -0.76 3.21 6.81
CA LEU A 88 -2.08 2.62 6.64
C LEU A 88 -3.11 3.73 6.43
N LEU A 89 -4.17 3.37 5.71
CA LEU A 89 -5.41 4.11 5.71
C LEU A 89 -6.42 3.36 6.58
N MET A 90 -6.99 4.10 7.52
CA MET A 90 -7.99 3.62 8.46
C MET A 90 -9.32 4.28 8.16
N TYR A 91 -10.42 3.53 8.29
CA TYR A 91 -11.78 4.03 8.22
C TYR A 91 -12.48 3.77 9.55
N PHE A 92 -13.14 4.79 10.10
CA PHE A 92 -13.93 4.71 11.31
C PHE A 92 -15.41 4.91 10.95
N PRO A 93 -16.19 3.83 10.78
CA PRO A 93 -17.60 3.96 10.47
C PRO A 93 -18.36 4.61 11.63
N PRO A 94 -19.34 5.50 11.37
CA PRO A 94 -20.10 6.18 12.43
C PRO A 94 -20.78 5.22 13.43
N ASP A 95 -21.22 4.06 12.95
CA ASP A 95 -21.99 3.08 13.73
C ASP A 95 -21.14 1.92 14.30
N HIS A 96 -19.83 1.92 14.04
CA HIS A 96 -18.95 0.82 14.42
C HIS A 96 -18.07 1.20 15.61
N ARG A 97 -17.80 0.21 16.46
CA ARG A 97 -16.94 0.37 17.64
C ARG A 97 -15.45 0.25 17.33
N GLN A 98 -15.09 -0.29 16.16
CA GLN A 98 -13.71 -0.57 15.81
C GLN A 98 -13.40 0.01 14.42
N PRO A 99 -12.21 0.59 14.25
CA PRO A 99 -11.74 1.02 12.95
C PRO A 99 -11.40 -0.19 12.05
N GLU A 100 -11.50 0.02 10.76
CA GLU A 100 -11.04 -0.92 9.72
C GLU A 100 -9.82 -0.33 9.01
N PHE A 101 -8.76 -1.12 8.85
CA PHE A 101 -7.68 -0.75 7.94
C PHE A 101 -8.08 -1.11 6.51
N CYS A 102 -8.10 -0.11 5.64
CA CYS A 102 -8.66 -0.24 4.29
C CYS A 102 -7.68 0.14 3.17
N GLY A 103 -6.51 0.68 3.51
CA GLY A 103 -5.47 1.03 2.55
C GLY A 103 -4.06 0.97 3.11
N THR A 104 -3.07 0.84 2.22
CA THR A 104 -1.66 0.68 2.57
C THR A 104 -0.80 1.33 1.50
N VAL A 105 0.30 1.96 1.89
CA VAL A 105 1.30 2.53 1.00
C VAL A 105 2.67 2.46 1.66
N GLN A 106 3.72 2.25 0.86
CA GLN A 106 5.08 2.08 1.37
C GLN A 106 6.07 2.94 0.62
N GLY A 107 6.94 3.59 1.38
CA GLY A 107 8.04 4.38 0.84
C GLY A 107 9.37 3.66 1.00
N LEU A 108 10.20 3.73 -0.03
CA LEU A 108 11.57 3.26 -0.04
C LEU A 108 12.52 4.36 -0.51
N VAL A 109 13.75 4.34 0.00
CA VAL A 109 14.88 5.02 -0.63
C VAL A 109 15.40 4.17 -1.79
N GLN A 110 15.76 4.83 -2.89
CA GLN A 110 16.50 4.25 -4.00
C GLN A 110 17.83 5.00 -4.17
N GLU A 111 18.69 4.48 -5.04
CA GLU A 111 19.94 5.14 -5.41
C GLU A 111 19.69 6.51 -6.08
N ASN A 112 20.75 7.31 -6.23
CA ASN A 112 20.73 8.57 -6.98
C ASN A 112 19.71 9.61 -6.47
N LEU A 113 19.51 9.69 -5.15
CA LEU A 113 18.58 10.63 -4.50
C LEU A 113 17.11 10.45 -4.93
N THR A 114 16.73 9.25 -5.36
CA THR A 114 15.36 8.93 -5.73
C THR A 114 14.64 8.18 -4.61
N GLY A 115 13.32 8.37 -4.55
CA GLY A 115 12.43 7.58 -3.69
C GLY A 115 11.50 6.73 -4.53
N ALA A 116 11.01 5.64 -3.97
CA ALA A 116 9.97 4.83 -4.59
C ALA A 116 8.78 4.66 -3.68
N VAL A 117 7.59 4.74 -4.27
CA VAL A 117 6.34 4.32 -3.67
C VAL A 117 5.99 2.96 -4.23
N GLN A 118 5.66 2.01 -3.36
CA GLN A 118 5.27 0.67 -3.73
C GLN A 118 4.11 0.17 -2.87
N ASN A 119 3.49 -0.91 -3.33
CA ASN A 119 2.43 -1.60 -2.60
C ASN A 119 1.29 -0.66 -2.18
N LEU A 120 0.98 0.35 -3.01
CA LEU A 120 -0.20 1.18 -2.87
C LEU A 120 -1.43 0.31 -3.16
N GLY A 121 -2.25 0.09 -2.14
CA GLY A 121 -3.43 -0.76 -2.24
C GLY A 121 -4.58 -0.20 -1.43
N ILE A 122 -5.79 -0.29 -1.99
CA ILE A 122 -7.06 0.00 -1.32
C ILE A 122 -7.93 -1.25 -1.43
N THR A 123 -8.50 -1.67 -0.30
CA THR A 123 -9.42 -2.81 -0.24
C THR A 123 -10.67 -2.54 -1.10
N PRO A 124 -11.27 -3.57 -1.73
CA PRO A 124 -12.35 -3.39 -2.70
C PRO A 124 -13.54 -2.53 -2.21
N ALA A 125 -13.92 -2.64 -0.94
CA ALA A 125 -15.04 -1.90 -0.35
C ALA A 125 -14.82 -0.37 -0.30
N HIS A 126 -13.56 0.07 -0.35
CA HIS A 126 -13.16 1.49 -0.21
C HIS A 126 -12.62 2.08 -1.53
N ARG A 127 -12.74 1.37 -2.65
CA ARG A 127 -12.31 1.88 -3.96
C ARG A 127 -13.34 2.85 -4.55
N GLY A 128 -12.89 3.72 -5.45
CA GLY A 128 -13.75 4.70 -6.13
C GLY A 128 -13.97 6.02 -5.37
N PHE A 129 -13.42 6.16 -4.16
CA PHE A 129 -13.52 7.38 -3.34
C PHE A 129 -12.29 8.29 -3.43
N GLY A 130 -11.39 8.08 -4.39
CA GLY A 130 -10.17 8.89 -4.55
C GLY A 130 -9.08 8.62 -3.50
N LEU A 131 -9.17 7.54 -2.72
CA LEU A 131 -8.22 7.25 -1.63
C LEU A 131 -6.82 6.82 -2.10
N GLY A 132 -6.69 6.42 -3.36
CA GLY A 132 -5.42 6.01 -3.97
C GLY A 132 -4.96 6.90 -5.12
N SER A 133 -5.51 8.13 -5.24
CA SER A 133 -5.18 9.09 -6.30
C SER A 133 -4.01 10.00 -5.94
#